data_AF-A0A1C4J1G9-F1
#
_entry.id   AF-A0A1C4J1G9-F1
#
_cell.length_a   1.000
_cell.length_b   1.000
_cell.length_c   1.000
_cell.angle_alpha   90.00
_cell.angle_beta   90.00
_cell.angle_gamma   90.00
#
_symmetry.space_group_name_H-M   'P 1'
#
loop_
_entity.id
_entity.type
_entity.pdbx_description
1 polymer ?
#
loop_
_entity_poly.entity_id
_entity_poly.type
_entity_poly.pdbx_seq_one_letter_code
_entity_poly.pdbx_strand_id
1 'polypeptide(L)' 'MDSPTGSYPTAPRLPLVTLEEAREAVRLLQHFADDTPEGRDANTWVAEVALRLPADD' A
#
# COMPACT_ATOMS: atom_id res chain seq x y z
N MET A 1 -29.26 22.81 6.59
CA MET A 1 -27.98 22.08 6.57
C MET A 1 -27.22 22.58 5.36
N ASP A 2 -26.18 23.38 5.58
CA ASP A 2 -25.33 23.87 4.51
C ASP A 2 -24.45 22.70 4.05
N SER A 3 -24.59 22.28 2.79
CA SER A 3 -23.72 21.23 2.24
C SER A 3 -22.34 21.85 2.02
N PRO A 4 -21.24 21.25 2.50
CA PRO A 4 -19.92 21.81 2.26
C PRO A 4 -19.66 21.86 0.76
N THR A 5 -19.70 23.07 0.19
CA THR A 5 -19.26 23.38 -1.18
C THR A 5 -17.74 23.39 -1.24
N GLY A 6 -17.11 22.33 -0.74
CA GLY A 6 -15.69 22.10 -0.92
C GLY A 6 -15.48 21.62 -2.34
N SER A 7 -14.93 22.49 -3.20
CA SER A 7 -14.46 22.07 -4.53
C SER A 7 -13.43 20.96 -4.36
N TYR A 8 -13.77 19.75 -4.78
CA TYR A 8 -12.80 18.66 -4.84
C TYR A 8 -11.69 19.05 -5.83
N PRO A 9 -10.41 18.89 -5.45
CA PRO A 9 -9.30 19.15 -6.37
C PRO A 9 -9.48 18.32 -7.63
N THR A 10 -9.43 18.96 -8.80
CA THR A 10 -9.51 18.30 -10.12
C THR A 10 -8.16 17.73 -10.57
N ALA A 11 -7.06 18.13 -9.92
CA ALA A 11 -5.75 17.56 -10.18
C ALA A 11 -5.69 16.09 -9.72
N PRO A 12 -4.92 15.22 -10.41
CA PRO A 12 -4.64 13.88 -9.95
C PRO A 12 -4.11 13.92 -8.52
N ARG A 13 -4.70 13.12 -7.62
CA ARG A 13 -4.18 12.98 -6.27
C ARG A 13 -2.86 12.23 -6.36
N LEU A 14 -1.85 12.75 -5.68
CA LEU A 14 -0.66 11.97 -5.42
C LEU A 14 -1.05 10.72 -4.61
N PRO A 15 -0.37 9.59 -4.81
CA PRO A 15 -0.57 8.43 -3.96
C PRO A 15 -0.33 8.82 -2.50
N LEU A 16 -1.12 8.24 -1.59
CA LEU A 16 -1.05 8.53 -0.15
C LEU A 16 0.28 8.12 0.47
N VAL A 17 0.98 7.18 -0.17
CA VAL A 17 2.32 6.73 0.19
C VAL A 17 3.22 6.83 -1.04
N THR A 18 4.48 7.16 -0.79
CA THR A 18 5.53 7.12 -1.82
C THR A 18 5.85 5.68 -2.19
N LEU A 19 6.54 5.49 -3.32
CA LEU A 19 7.02 4.18 -3.73
C LEU A 19 8.02 3.57 -2.73
N GLU A 20 8.88 4.41 -2.15
CA GLU A 20 9.84 4.00 -1.10
C GLU A 20 9.11 3.51 0.15
N GLU A 21 8.10 4.25 0.63
CA GLU A 21 7.27 3.85 1.76
C GLU A 21 6.52 2.54 1.49
N ALA A 22 6.00 2.35 0.27
CA ALA A 22 5.33 1.11 -0.11
C ALA A 22 6.27 -0.10 -0.09
N ARG A 23 7.51 0.06 -0.59
CA ARG A 23 8.52 -1.01 -0.54
C ARG A 23 8.93 -1.35 0.88
N GLU A 24 9.15 -0.35 1.71
CA GLU A 24 9.50 -0.55 3.11
C GLU A 24 8.38 -1.24 3.87
N ALA A 25 7.13 -0.86 3.64
CA ALA A 25 5.97 -1.54 4.23
C ALA A 25 5.91 -3.01 3.81
N VAL A 26 6.08 -3.33 2.53
CA VAL A 26 6.13 -4.71 2.02
C VAL A 26 7.27 -5.50 2.68
N ARG A 27 8.47 -4.91 2.78
CA ARG A 27 9.63 -5.53 3.44
C ARG A 27 9.34 -5.87 4.91
N LEU A 28 8.75 -4.93 5.65
CA LEU A 28 8.40 -5.13 7.05
C LEU A 28 7.31 -6.19 7.22
N LEU A 29 6.28 -6.17 6.37
CA LEU A 29 5.21 -7.17 6.43
C LEU A 29 5.70 -8.59 6.13
N GLN A 30 6.64 -8.75 5.19
CA GLN A 30 7.30 -10.03 4.94
C GLN A 30 8.20 -10.45 6.12
N HIS A 31 8.91 -9.49 6.72
CA HIS A 31 9.81 -9.77 7.84
C HIS A 31 9.07 -10.24 9.10
N PHE A 32 7.89 -9.67 9.37
CA PHE A 32 7.06 -9.98 10.53
C PHE A 32 5.96 -11.01 10.22
N ALA A 33 6.03 -11.71 9.08
CA ALA A 33 5.10 -12.78 8.79
C ALA A 33 5.23 -13.90 9.84
N ASP A 34 4.09 -14.43 10.28
CA ASP A 34 4.02 -15.58 11.17
C ASP A 34 3.35 -16.79 10.47
N ASP A 35 3.45 -17.96 11.10
CA ASP A 35 2.96 -19.22 10.54
C ASP A 35 1.47 -19.50 10.83
N THR A 36 0.74 -18.53 11.39
CA THR A 36 -0.71 -18.67 11.53
C THR A 36 -1.36 -18.79 10.15
N PRO A 37 -2.55 -19.39 10.02
CA PRO A 37 -3.29 -19.38 8.75
C PRO A 37 -3.42 -17.97 8.16
N GLU A 38 -3.79 -17.00 8.99
CA GLU A 38 -3.93 -15.59 8.62
C GLU A 38 -2.58 -14.97 8.23
N GLY A 39 -1.49 -15.31 8.94
CA GLY A 39 -0.13 -14.87 8.62
C GLY A 39 0.36 -15.38 7.26
N ARG A 40 0.04 -16.64 6.92
CA ARG A 40 0.37 -17.21 5.60
C ARG A 40 -0.44 -16.58 4.48
N ASP A 41 -1.71 -16.30 4.70
CA ASP A 41 -2.56 -15.58 3.74
C ASP A 41 -2.05 -14.15 3.52
N ALA A 42 -1.71 -13.45 4.60
CA ALA A 42 -1.12 -12.11 4.55
C ALA A 42 0.22 -12.12 3.79
N ASN A 43 1.11 -13.08 4.08
CA ASN A 43 2.39 -13.19 3.39
C ASN A 43 2.21 -13.46 1.88
N THR A 44 1.27 -14.34 1.51
CA THR A 44 0.91 -14.60 0.10
C THR A 44 0.46 -13.32 -0.59
N TRP A 45 -0.45 -12.58 0.04
CA TRP A 45 -0.93 -11.31 -0.49
C TRP A 45 0.19 -10.27 -0.62
N VAL A 46 1.07 -10.14 0.37
CA VAL A 46 2.21 -9.21 0.34
C VAL A 46 3.19 -9.58 -0.78
N ALA A 47 3.44 -10.86 -1.03
CA ALA A 47 4.25 -11.30 -2.16
C ALA A 47 3.63 -10.88 -3.51
N GLU A 48 2.31 -10.98 -3.68
CA GLU A 48 1.62 -10.50 -4.89
C GLU A 48 1.64 -8.98 -5.03
N VAL A 49 1.60 -8.24 -3.92
CA VAL A 49 1.76 -6.78 -3.94
C VAL A 49 3.18 -6.41 -4.36
N ALA A 50 4.20 -7.10 -3.83
CA ALA A 50 5.60 -6.85 -4.15
C ALA A 50 5.87 -6.92 -5.66
N LEU A 51 5.28 -7.91 -6.36
CA LEU A 51 5.41 -8.09 -7.81
C LEU A 51 4.79 -6.95 -8.64
N ARG A 52 3.89 -6.16 -8.05
CA ARG A 52 3.22 -5.04 -8.71
C ARG A 52 3.87 -3.70 -8.41
N LEU A 53 4.84 -3.65 -7.50
CA LEU A 53 5.58 -2.42 -7.25
C LEU A 53 6.50 -2.12 -8.44
N PRO A 54 6.54 -0.86 -8.92
CA PRO A 54 7.49 -0.44 -9.94
C PRO A 54 8.94 -0.78 -9.55
N ALA A 55 9.74 -1.16 -10.54
CA ALA A 55 11.18 -1.31 -10.37
C ALA A 55 11.83 0.06 -10.06
N ASP A 56 13.01 0.04 -9.44
CA ASP A 56 13.85 1.24 -9.41
C ASP A 56 14.40 1.50 -10.81
N ASP A 57 14.20 2.73 -11.29
CA ASP A 57 14.75 3.25 -12.55
C ASP A 57 16.28 3.45 -12.46
#